data_AF-A0A1H8KRY2-F1
#
_entry.id   AF-A0A1H8KRY2-F1
#
_cell.length_a   1.000
_cell.length_b   1.000
_cell.length_c   1.000
_cell.angle_alpha   90.00
_cell.angle_beta   90.00
_cell.angle_gamma   90.00
#
_symmetry.space_group_name_H-M   'P 1'
#
loop_
_entity.id
_entity.type
_entity.pdbx_description
1 polymer ?
#
loop_
_entity_poly.entity_id
_entity_poly.type
_entity_poly.pdbx_seq_one_letter_code
_entity_poly.pdbx_strand_id
1 'polypeptide(L)' 'MEHYLQYRVWYKMNGHFNNKIIYGPTIKTPSDALSFFKKLHGIQPSHAELV' A
#
# COMPACT_ATOMS: atom_id res chain seq x y z
N MET A 1 -9.99 -17.02 7.36
CA MET A 1 -9.48 -15.70 6.96
C MET A 1 -9.29 -15.74 5.46
N GLU A 2 -9.83 -14.79 4.70
CA GLU A 2 -9.66 -14.76 3.25
C GLU A 2 -8.19 -14.49 2.89
N HIS A 3 -7.61 -15.32 2.02
CA HIS A 3 -6.22 -15.22 1.57
C HIS A 3 -6.09 -14.15 0.47
N TYR A 4 -6.16 -12.88 0.86
CA TYR A 4 -5.90 -11.78 -0.05
C TYR A 4 -4.41 -11.55 -0.27
N LEU A 5 -4.03 -11.12 -1.48
CA LEU A 5 -2.68 -10.65 -1.74
C LEU A 5 -2.38 -9.46 -0.81
N GLN A 6 -1.19 -9.49 -0.22
CA GLN A 6 -0.73 -8.46 0.71
C GLN A 6 0.43 -7.73 0.06
N TYR A 7 0.35 -6.41 0.06
CA TYR A 7 1.41 -5.54 -0.45
C TYR A 7 1.90 -4.63 0.64
N ARG A 8 3.21 -4.53 0.81
CA ARG A 8 3.84 -3.51 1.64
C ARG A 8 3.99 -2.25 0.81
N VAL A 9 3.34 -1.18 1.24
CA VAL A 9 3.42 0.15 0.62
C VAL A 9 4.36 1.03 1.44
N TRP A 10 5.36 1.61 0.78
CA TRP A 10 6.33 2.54 1.34
C TRP A 10 5.95 3.99 1.02
N TYR A 11 6.10 4.89 1.99
CA TYR A 11 5.75 6.31 1.84
C TYR A 11 6.61 7.20 2.74
N LYS A 12 6.68 8.50 2.41
CA LYS A 12 7.29 9.53 3.26
C LYS A 12 6.22 10.33 3.98
N MET A 13 6.43 10.57 5.28
CA MET A 13 5.59 11.45 6.08
C MET A 13 6.47 12.18 7.09
N ASN A 14 6.39 13.51 7.13
CA ASN A 14 7.16 14.37 8.04
C ASN A 14 8.68 14.11 8.01
N GLY A 15 9.25 13.82 6.82
CA GLY A 15 10.68 13.51 6.67
C GLY A 15 11.08 12.07 7.01
N HIS A 16 10.16 11.26 7.53
CA HIS A 16 10.41 9.85 7.86
C HIS A 16 9.90 8.90 6.77
N PHE A 17 10.69 7.87 6.49
CA PHE A 17 10.27 6.75 5.67
C PHE A 17 9.45 5.77 6.51
N ASN A 18 8.25 5.45 6.04
CA ASN A 18 7.31 4.56 6.70
C ASN A 18 6.84 3.50 5.70
N ASN A 19 6.27 2.41 6.21
CA ASN A 19 5.56 1.43 5.40
C ASN A 19 4.26 0.96 6.06
N LYS A 20 3.36 0.40 5.26
CA LYS A 20 2.09 -0.17 5.71
C LYS A 20 1.68 -1.34 4.82
N ILE A 21 1.12 -2.39 5.41
CA ILE A 21 0.55 -3.51 4.67
C ILE A 21 -0.86 -3.16 4.20
N ILE A 22 -1.11 -3.33 2.90
CA ILE A 22 -2.39 -3.12 2.23
C ILE A 22 -2.80 -4.45 1.60
N TYR A 23 -4.05 -4.86 1.86
CA TYR A 23 -4.64 -6.08 1.33
C TYR A 23 -6.14 -5.87 1.16
N GLY A 24 -6.76 -6.67 0.28
CA GLY A 24 -8.20 -6.63 0.07
C GLY A 24 -8.63 -7.32 -1.22
N PRO A 25 -9.95 -7.48 -1.42
CA PRO A 25 -10.49 -8.19 -2.58
C PRO A 25 -10.12 -7.55 -3.92
N THR A 26 -9.97 -6.23 -3.95
CA THR A 26 -9.63 -5.44 -5.14
C THR A 26 -8.14 -5.20 -5.32
N ILE A 27 -7.28 -5.65 -4.40
CA ILE A 27 -5.84 -5.42 -4.46
C ILE A 27 -5.19 -6.63 -5.13
N LYS A 28 -4.89 -6.51 -6.43
CA LYS A 28 -4.30 -7.60 -7.24
C LYS A 28 -2.89 -7.28 -7.75
N THR A 29 -2.52 -6.01 -7.73
CA THR A 29 -1.23 -5.52 -8.23
C THR A 29 -0.60 -4.50 -7.26
N PRO A 30 0.72 -4.25 -7.35
CA PRO A 30 1.36 -3.15 -6.62
C PRO A 30 0.68 -1.80 -6.88
N SER A 31 0.25 -1.54 -8.12
CA SER A 31 -0.42 -0.30 -8.51
C SER A 31 -1.77 -0.12 -7.82
N ASP A 32 -2.51 -1.21 -7.61
CA ASP A 32 -3.77 -1.18 -6.84
C ASP A 32 -3.49 -0.80 -5.38
N ALA A 33 -2.46 -1.41 -4.78
CA ALA A 33 -2.06 -1.11 -3.40
C ALA A 33 -1.64 0.36 -3.22
N LEU A 34 -0.87 0.90 -4.16
CA LEU A 34 -0.48 2.32 -4.18
C LEU A 34 -1.70 3.24 -4.31
N SER A 35 -2.58 2.95 -5.26
CA SER A 35 -3.78 3.76 -5.52
C SER A 35 -4.74 3.74 -4.33
N PHE A 36 -4.94 2.56 -3.73
CA PHE A 36 -5.76 2.39 -2.54
C PHE A 36 -5.18 3.12 -1.34
N PHE A 37 -3.86 2.98 -1.09
CA PHE A 37 -3.17 3.71 -0.03
C PHE A 37 -3.34 5.22 -0.19
N LYS A 38 -3.10 5.75 -1.39
CA LYS A 38 -3.25 7.19 -1.69
C LYS A 38 -4.67 7.67 -1.43
N LYS A 39 -5.68 6.89 -1.83
CA LYS A 39 -7.10 7.21 -1.58
C LYS A 39 -7.45 7.23 -0.09
N LEU A 40 -6.91 6.29 0.68
CA LEU A 40 -7.23 6.14 2.11
C LEU A 40 -6.52 7.17 2.99
N HIS A 41 -5.26 7.48 2.66
CA HIS A 41 -4.39 8.30 3.51
C HIS A 41 -4.16 9.71 2.99
N GLY A 42 -4.46 10.01 1.72
CA GLY A 42 -4.13 11.30 1.10
C GLY A 42 -2.62 11.55 0.94
N ILE A 43 -1.78 10.54 1.20
CA ILE A 43 -0.32 10.60 1.12
C ILE A 43 0.13 9.95 -0.19
N GLN A 44 1.10 10.55 -0.87
CA GLN A 44 1.70 9.98 -2.07
C GLN A 44 2.66 8.83 -1.68
N PRO A 45 2.34 7.57 -1.99
CA PRO A 45 3.28 6.47 -1.77
C PRO A 45 4.39 6.47 -2.82
N SER A 46 5.50 5.81 -2.47
CA SER A 46 6.72 5.73 -3.27
C SER A 46 6.92 4.37 -3.93
N HIS A 47 6.60 3.28 -3.23
CA HIS A 47 6.83 1.91 -3.72
C HIS A 47 5.86 0.92 -3.09
N ALA A 48 5.57 -0.18 -3.78
CA ALA A 48 4.81 -1.30 -3.24
C ALA A 48 5.42 -2.63 -3.71
N GLU A 49 5.52 -3.60 -2.79
CA GLU A 49 6.05 -4.94 -3.02
C GLU A 49 5.12 -6.01 -2.43
N LEU A 50 5.04 -7.18 -3.06
CA LEU A 50 4.26 -8.32 -2.54
C LEU A 50 4.94 -8.90 -1.30
N VAL A 51 4.15 -9.26 -0.30
CA VAL A 51 4.59 -9.85 0.99
C VAL A 51 4.13 -11.30 1.11
#